data_AF-A0A7W5TS64-F1
#
_entry.id   AF-A0A7W5TS64-F1
#
_cell.length_a   1.000
_cell.length_b   1.000
_cell.length_c   1.000
_cell.angle_alpha   90.00
_cell.angle_beta   90.00
_cell.angle_gamma   90.00
#
_symmetry.space_group_name_H-M   'P 1'
#
loop_
_entity.id
_entity.type
_entity.pdbx_description
1 polymer ?
#
loop_
_entity_poly.entity_id
_entity_poly.type
_entity_poly.pdbx_seq_one_letter_code
_entity_poly.pdbx_strand_id
1 'polypeptide(L)'
;MARPTSLYELLLRWNGEVLWAPATASTDPVTKFGDEARSVFGPMPDGVCTGPASRQLGLEVEGNVVELEPNPSKTGSPLEFAHRDINGRLVKWTTEINRCDKPSLAGGVTFCAMNSRIGLVRRNHVQWLFLCRKSTESPEIKSDPYWTATDPRFSRYSAIGFNDLTGEIAFLDGRKDRSVFDWTERFPPPGGSSYSDDTGRRAAEDLYDGGFAVNCALCHDNKKPAVVDPHMQQARVGYFGGRNDQRAAFGLGNFLPGRIARPDAPFRVVGSGFTDAHGGTLAEARAFMIKDHSCSGCHSLTTLESGRRLAADAVGRKPFVQNPTVPLNSVLFAQNVALGLINNHKTEWASASGAGRISPWMTPDHGGNLSENSRKLDDDDWSRLSRCAWGVGGSECGYRPLFTACPAPGSGGDTFVPNDFSAQVLSDPTADETQAKKLRVSWKYLNAYGDVPERDDVRFNVAFRQTNMPPGGGSPKPQEYPTPDEAKGTDFVAAAGGVGHSGSATLLKDVSFAGHKKWTDPVPSHMARSYSVDVPAACGKRYLFRIVPERFCFDNSGIRFGEAEYLLYRDIDCGR
;
A
#
# COMPACT_ATOMS: atom_id res chain seq x y z
N MET A 1 55.23 -0.19 14.71
CA MET A 1 54.41 0.98 15.12
C MET A 1 53.04 0.85 14.47
N ALA A 2 51.98 0.71 15.27
CA ALA A 2 50.62 0.72 14.73
C ALA A 2 50.25 2.15 14.33
N ARG A 3 49.61 2.33 13.17
CA ARG A 3 49.07 3.63 12.74
C ARG A 3 48.07 4.13 13.79
N PRO A 4 48.08 5.42 14.17
CA PRO A 4 47.02 5.97 15.00
C PRO A 4 45.68 5.82 14.29
N THR A 5 44.73 5.15 14.93
CA THR A 5 43.36 4.99 14.42
C THR A 5 42.72 6.37 14.30
N SER A 6 42.19 6.71 13.12
CA SER A 6 41.49 7.97 12.93
C SER A 6 40.21 8.02 13.76
N LEU A 7 39.74 9.23 14.10
CA LEU A 7 38.46 9.43 14.80
C LEU A 7 37.30 8.68 14.11
N TYR A 8 37.24 8.75 12.78
CA TYR A 8 36.18 8.13 11.99
C TYR A 8 36.22 6.60 12.02
N GLU A 9 37.42 6.00 11.94
CA GLU A 9 37.59 4.55 12.10
C GLU A 9 37.19 4.09 13.50
N LEU A 10 37.51 4.87 14.54
CA LEU A 10 37.12 4.56 15.91
C LEU A 10 35.60 4.62 16.11
N LEU A 11 34.96 5.67 15.59
CA LEU A 11 33.50 5.82 15.60
C LEU A 11 32.81 4.67 14.85
N LEU A 12 33.33 4.30 13.67
CA LEU A 12 32.80 3.17 12.91
C LEU A 12 33.00 1.84 13.64
N ARG A 13 34.15 1.64 14.30
CA ARG A 13 34.42 0.44 15.11
C ARG A 13 33.45 0.31 16.28
N TRP A 14 33.08 1.41 16.95
CA TRP A 14 32.19 1.36 18.11
C TRP A 14 30.71 1.31 17.73
N ASN A 15 30.31 1.90 16.60
CA ASN A 15 28.90 2.08 16.25
C ASN A 15 28.46 1.34 14.98
N GLY A 16 29.39 0.82 14.19
CA GLY A 16 29.12 0.36 12.81
C GLY A 16 28.03 -0.69 12.68
N GLU A 17 27.76 -1.49 13.72
CA GLU A 17 26.68 -2.48 13.72
C GLU A 17 25.27 -1.86 13.68
N VAL A 18 25.12 -0.61 14.14
CA VAL A 18 23.84 0.11 14.17
C VAL A 18 23.75 1.24 13.16
N LEU A 19 24.80 1.53 12.39
CA LEU A 19 24.81 2.60 11.37
C LEU A 19 24.40 2.04 10.00
N TRP A 20 23.10 1.97 9.74
CA TRP A 20 22.59 1.44 8.47
C TRP A 20 21.14 1.86 8.20
N ALA A 21 20.90 2.33 6.97
CA ALA A 21 19.55 2.60 6.45
C ALA A 21 18.70 1.32 6.34
N PRO A 22 17.36 1.38 6.42
CA PRO A 22 16.47 0.24 6.22
C PRO A 22 16.83 -0.56 4.97
N ALA A 23 16.61 -1.87 5.04
CA ALA A 23 16.97 -2.77 3.95
C ALA A 23 16.20 -2.35 2.67
N THR A 24 16.94 -1.92 1.67
CA THR A 24 16.50 -1.77 0.27
C THR A 24 17.63 -2.23 -0.67
N ALA A 25 18.48 -3.11 -0.15
CA ALA A 25 19.82 -3.40 -0.67
C ALA A 25 19.80 -4.02 -2.06
N SER A 26 18.68 -4.64 -2.45
CA SER A 26 18.55 -5.22 -3.78
C SER A 26 18.42 -4.15 -4.86
N THR A 27 19.11 -4.37 -5.98
CA THR A 27 18.90 -3.61 -7.22
C THR A 27 17.77 -4.17 -8.06
N ASP A 28 17.32 -5.39 -7.77
CA ASP A 28 16.16 -5.97 -8.43
C ASP A 28 14.88 -5.29 -7.92
N PRO A 29 13.98 -4.83 -8.82
CA PRO A 29 12.81 -4.06 -8.44
C PRO A 29 11.81 -4.84 -7.58
N VAL A 30 11.70 -6.15 -7.74
CA VAL A 30 10.75 -6.99 -6.98
C VAL A 30 11.22 -7.15 -5.54
N THR A 31 12.47 -7.53 -5.35
CA THR A 31 13.05 -7.71 -4.02
C THR A 31 13.23 -6.38 -3.29
N LYS A 32 13.61 -5.31 -4.00
CA LYS A 32 13.63 -3.95 -3.45
C LYS A 32 12.26 -3.54 -2.94
N PHE A 33 11.21 -3.68 -3.76
CA PHE A 33 9.84 -3.41 -3.35
C PHE A 33 9.43 -4.22 -2.11
N GLY A 34 9.79 -5.50 -2.07
CA GLY A 34 9.54 -6.37 -0.92
C GLY A 34 10.17 -5.86 0.37
N ASP A 35 11.42 -5.41 0.30
CA ASP A 35 12.14 -4.90 1.47
C ASP A 35 11.56 -3.55 1.95
N GLU A 36 11.12 -2.69 1.02
CA GLU A 36 10.45 -1.42 1.32
C GLU A 36 9.06 -1.64 1.94
N ALA A 37 8.25 -2.52 1.36
CA ALA A 37 6.94 -2.88 1.88
C ALA A 37 7.06 -3.51 3.26
N ARG A 38 8.02 -4.42 3.46
CA ARG A 38 8.31 -5.03 4.76
C ARG A 38 8.69 -4.01 5.84
N SER A 39 9.47 -2.99 5.48
CA SER A 39 9.87 -1.92 6.41
C SER A 39 8.67 -1.11 6.92
N VAL A 40 7.59 -1.02 6.13
CA VAL A 40 6.38 -0.25 6.47
C VAL A 40 5.28 -1.11 7.09
N PHE A 41 5.04 -2.29 6.52
CA PHE A 41 3.91 -3.16 6.88
C PHE A 41 4.31 -4.34 7.78
N GLY A 42 5.59 -4.50 8.08
CA GLY A 42 6.13 -5.70 8.73
C GLY A 42 6.22 -6.89 7.77
N PRO A 43 6.50 -8.10 8.29
CA PRO A 43 6.63 -9.30 7.48
C PRO A 43 5.39 -9.57 6.62
N MET A 44 5.60 -9.62 5.30
CA MET A 44 4.55 -9.93 4.34
C MET A 44 4.19 -11.42 4.39
N PRO A 45 2.90 -11.79 4.35
CA PRO A 45 2.50 -13.19 4.27
C PRO A 45 2.67 -13.74 2.85
N ASP A 46 2.81 -15.06 2.74
CA ASP A 46 2.66 -15.77 1.46
C ASP A 46 1.30 -15.45 0.83
N GLY A 47 1.27 -15.38 -0.50
CA GLY A 47 0.04 -15.30 -1.25
C GLY A 47 -0.80 -16.57 -1.07
N VAL A 48 -2.03 -16.38 -0.63
CA VAL A 48 -2.99 -17.47 -0.41
C VAL A 48 -4.27 -17.16 -1.16
N CYS A 49 -4.72 -18.07 -2.01
CA CYS A 49 -5.99 -17.95 -2.73
C CYS A 49 -6.93 -19.13 -2.48
N THR A 50 -6.68 -19.88 -1.40
CA THR A 50 -7.46 -21.04 -0.99
C THR A 50 -7.68 -21.02 0.53
N GLY A 51 -8.60 -21.84 1.03
CA GLY A 51 -8.82 -22.01 2.47
C GLY A 51 -9.81 -21.01 3.11
N PRO A 52 -9.93 -21.03 4.46
CA PRO A 52 -10.99 -20.32 5.19
C PRO A 52 -10.97 -18.80 5.02
N ALA A 53 -9.77 -18.25 4.80
CA ALA A 53 -9.52 -16.84 4.58
C ALA A 53 -9.54 -16.46 3.09
N SER A 54 -10.11 -17.32 2.24
CA SER A 54 -10.33 -17.04 0.83
C SER A 54 -11.82 -17.07 0.47
N ARG A 55 -12.21 -16.31 -0.55
CA ARG A 55 -13.55 -16.32 -1.14
C ARG A 55 -13.45 -16.55 -2.63
N GLN A 56 -14.25 -17.50 -3.11
CA GLN A 56 -14.51 -17.69 -4.53
C GLN A 56 -15.48 -16.61 -5.01
N LEU A 57 -15.20 -16.07 -6.19
CA LEU A 57 -16.14 -15.22 -6.91
C LEU A 57 -17.07 -16.11 -7.72
N GLY A 58 -18.35 -16.11 -7.35
CA GLY A 58 -19.38 -16.75 -8.15
C GLY A 58 -19.64 -15.99 -9.45
N LEU A 59 -20.49 -16.54 -10.31
CA LEU A 59 -20.97 -15.87 -11.51
C LEU A 59 -22.49 -15.81 -11.46
N GLU A 60 -23.07 -14.67 -11.87
CA GLU A 60 -24.52 -14.49 -11.97
C GLU A 60 -24.91 -14.24 -13.42
N VAL A 61 -25.92 -14.99 -13.89
CA VAL A 61 -26.51 -14.86 -15.21
C VAL A 61 -28.04 -14.92 -15.08
N GLU A 62 -28.69 -13.82 -15.45
CA GLU A 62 -30.15 -13.68 -15.40
C GLU A 62 -30.71 -13.89 -13.98
N GLY A 63 -29.98 -13.42 -12.96
CA GLY A 63 -30.33 -13.59 -11.56
C GLY A 63 -30.08 -14.99 -10.99
N ASN A 64 -29.50 -15.90 -11.79
CA ASN A 64 -29.16 -17.25 -11.36
C ASN A 64 -27.68 -17.37 -11.03
N VAL A 65 -27.35 -18.14 -10.01
CA VAL A 65 -25.98 -18.55 -9.72
C VAL A 65 -25.56 -19.57 -10.78
N VAL A 66 -24.38 -19.37 -11.36
CA VAL A 66 -23.83 -20.24 -12.40
C VAL A 66 -22.62 -21.02 -11.90
N GLU A 67 -22.69 -22.34 -12.04
CA GLU A 67 -21.59 -23.27 -11.74
C GLU A 67 -21.33 -24.16 -12.95
N LEU A 68 -20.07 -24.54 -13.19
CA LEU A 68 -19.71 -25.49 -14.25
C LEU A 68 -19.58 -26.88 -13.63
N GLU A 69 -20.47 -27.80 -14.00
CA GLU A 69 -20.54 -29.14 -13.42
C GLU A 69 -20.98 -30.19 -14.45
N PRO A 70 -20.75 -31.50 -14.20
CA PRO A 70 -21.21 -32.57 -15.10
C PRO A 70 -22.73 -32.61 -15.17
N ASN A 71 -23.31 -32.56 -16.38
CA ASN A 71 -24.76 -32.64 -16.57
C ASN A 71 -25.23 -34.11 -16.55
N PRO A 72 -25.87 -34.60 -15.48
CA PRO A 72 -26.27 -36.00 -15.36
C PRO A 72 -27.41 -36.38 -16.32
N SER A 73 -28.11 -35.40 -16.91
CA SER A 73 -29.23 -35.66 -17.83
C SER A 73 -28.78 -35.98 -19.25
N LYS A 74 -27.48 -35.93 -19.55
CA LYS A 74 -26.89 -36.21 -20.87
C LYS A 74 -25.91 -37.39 -20.79
N THR A 75 -25.89 -38.22 -21.83
CA THR A 75 -24.96 -39.35 -21.95
C THR A 75 -23.51 -38.87 -21.82
N GLY A 76 -22.73 -39.56 -20.97
CA GLY A 76 -21.33 -39.20 -20.70
C GLY A 76 -21.13 -38.01 -19.76
N SER A 77 -22.22 -37.42 -19.25
CA SER A 77 -22.21 -36.32 -18.27
C SER A 77 -21.25 -35.18 -18.63
N PRO A 78 -21.41 -34.54 -19.82
CA PRO A 78 -20.53 -33.45 -20.23
C PRO A 78 -20.59 -32.29 -19.24
N LEU A 79 -19.48 -31.55 -19.10
CA LEU A 79 -19.48 -30.31 -18.33
C LEU A 79 -20.40 -29.28 -18.99
N GLU A 80 -21.34 -28.74 -18.24
CA GLU A 80 -22.23 -27.66 -18.66
C GLU A 80 -22.46 -26.69 -17.50
N PHE A 81 -22.84 -25.46 -17.82
CA PHE A 81 -23.15 -24.44 -16.83
C PHE A 81 -24.55 -24.68 -16.28
N ALA A 82 -24.63 -25.06 -15.00
CA ALA A 82 -25.88 -25.15 -14.25
C ALA A 82 -26.28 -23.76 -13.76
N HIS A 83 -27.50 -23.33 -14.12
CA HIS A 83 -28.09 -22.09 -13.63
C HIS A 83 -29.05 -22.43 -12.51
N ARG A 84 -28.78 -21.95 -11.30
CA ARG A 84 -29.61 -22.20 -10.12
C ARG A 84 -30.24 -20.93 -9.60
N ASP A 85 -31.53 -21.00 -9.30
CA ASP A 85 -32.26 -19.89 -8.71
C ASP A 85 -31.81 -19.62 -7.27
N ILE A 86 -32.43 -18.61 -6.66
CA ILE A 86 -32.15 -18.16 -5.28
C ILE A 86 -32.40 -19.25 -4.21
N ASN A 87 -33.15 -20.30 -4.56
CA ASN A 87 -33.48 -21.44 -3.69
C ASN A 87 -32.60 -22.66 -4.00
N GLY A 88 -31.59 -22.52 -4.87
CA GLY A 88 -30.71 -23.59 -5.33
C GLY A 88 -31.34 -24.53 -6.36
N ARG A 89 -32.55 -24.22 -6.86
CA ARG A 89 -33.24 -25.06 -7.86
C ARG A 89 -32.60 -24.85 -9.21
N LEU A 90 -32.26 -25.95 -9.88
CA LEU A 90 -31.76 -25.94 -11.24
C LEU A 90 -32.85 -25.39 -12.19
N VAL A 91 -32.54 -24.31 -12.88
CA VAL A 91 -33.42 -23.62 -13.84
C VAL A 91 -33.13 -24.06 -15.26
N LYS A 92 -31.85 -24.08 -15.65
CA LYS A 92 -31.40 -24.47 -17.00
C LYS A 92 -29.94 -24.88 -17.03
N TRP A 93 -29.54 -25.49 -18.14
CA TRP A 93 -28.15 -25.76 -18.50
C TRP A 93 -27.76 -24.94 -19.73
N THR A 94 -26.52 -24.45 -19.78
CA THR A 94 -25.93 -23.86 -21.00
C THR A 94 -24.54 -24.43 -21.25
N THR A 95 -24.06 -24.40 -22.49
CA THR A 95 -22.72 -24.88 -22.88
C THR A 95 -21.67 -23.75 -22.90
N GLU A 96 -22.13 -22.50 -22.87
CA GLU A 96 -21.31 -21.30 -22.88
C GLU A 96 -21.97 -20.19 -22.05
N ILE A 97 -21.16 -19.22 -21.64
CA ILE A 97 -21.59 -17.96 -21.05
C ILE A 97 -20.95 -16.81 -21.84
N ASN A 98 -21.79 -16.08 -22.56
CA ASN A 98 -21.43 -14.89 -23.34
C ASN A 98 -21.87 -13.58 -22.66
N ARG A 99 -22.79 -13.67 -21.69
CA ARG A 99 -23.31 -12.53 -20.94
C ARG A 99 -23.46 -12.88 -19.48
N CYS A 100 -23.24 -11.89 -18.63
CA CYS A 100 -23.43 -11.99 -17.20
C CYS A 100 -24.01 -10.72 -16.63
N ASP A 101 -24.47 -10.79 -15.39
CA ASP A 101 -25.18 -9.69 -14.75
C ASP A 101 -24.23 -8.52 -14.44
N LYS A 102 -22.95 -8.82 -14.15
CA LYS A 102 -21.94 -7.84 -13.69
C LYS A 102 -20.60 -7.96 -14.43
N PRO A 103 -20.54 -7.66 -15.74
CA PRO A 103 -19.34 -7.87 -16.57
C PRO A 103 -18.15 -6.94 -16.23
N SER A 104 -18.37 -5.84 -15.51
CA SER A 104 -17.38 -4.77 -15.34
C SER A 104 -16.17 -5.09 -14.44
N LEU A 105 -16.15 -6.25 -13.76
CA LEU A 105 -15.05 -6.65 -12.86
C LEU A 105 -13.73 -6.98 -13.55
N ALA A 106 -13.75 -7.22 -14.84
CA ALA A 106 -12.67 -7.97 -15.48
C ALA A 106 -11.51 -7.14 -16.02
N GLY A 107 -11.48 -5.82 -15.84
CA GLY A 107 -10.33 -5.00 -16.25
C GLY A 107 -9.82 -5.29 -17.68
N GLY A 108 -10.72 -5.53 -18.63
CA GLY A 108 -10.37 -5.78 -20.03
C GLY A 108 -9.87 -7.19 -20.39
N VAL A 109 -9.83 -8.16 -19.45
CA VAL A 109 -9.38 -9.54 -19.77
C VAL A 109 -10.52 -10.54 -20.03
N THR A 110 -11.48 -10.73 -19.10
CA THR A 110 -12.61 -11.67 -19.32
C THR A 110 -13.86 -11.26 -18.53
N PHE A 111 -14.83 -10.62 -19.21
CA PHE A 111 -15.97 -9.96 -18.57
C PHE A 111 -16.76 -10.84 -17.59
N CYS A 112 -16.96 -12.12 -17.90
CA CYS A 112 -17.78 -13.01 -17.09
C CYS A 112 -16.98 -14.05 -16.29
N ALA A 113 -15.69 -13.81 -16.05
CA ALA A 113 -14.79 -14.74 -15.35
C ALA A 113 -15.41 -15.31 -14.06
N MET A 114 -15.56 -16.63 -14.00
CA MET A 114 -16.02 -17.34 -12.81
C MET A 114 -14.87 -17.99 -12.05
N ASN A 115 -15.12 -18.35 -10.80
CA ASN A 115 -14.22 -19.15 -9.97
C ASN A 115 -12.83 -18.54 -9.77
N SER A 116 -12.69 -17.25 -10.03
CA SER A 116 -11.61 -16.43 -9.50
C SER A 116 -11.69 -16.40 -7.98
N ARG A 117 -10.57 -16.14 -7.32
CA ARG A 117 -10.48 -16.20 -5.86
C ARG A 117 -9.80 -14.97 -5.29
N ILE A 118 -10.18 -14.65 -4.06
CA ILE A 118 -9.57 -13.60 -3.27
C ILE A 118 -9.13 -14.22 -1.97
N GLY A 119 -7.86 -14.05 -1.62
CA GLY A 119 -7.38 -14.28 -0.28
C GLY A 119 -7.34 -13.00 0.53
N LEU A 120 -7.55 -13.12 1.82
CA LEU A 120 -7.31 -12.07 2.78
C LEU A 120 -6.44 -12.62 3.90
N VAL A 121 -5.33 -11.94 4.18
CA VAL A 121 -4.54 -12.17 5.39
C VAL A 121 -4.50 -10.87 6.18
N ARG A 122 -4.96 -10.91 7.44
CA ARG A 122 -4.94 -9.76 8.35
C ARG A 122 -3.94 -9.99 9.48
N ARG A 123 -3.13 -8.98 9.79
CA ARG A 123 -2.25 -8.92 10.95
C ARG A 123 -2.42 -7.53 11.58
N ASN A 124 -3.13 -7.46 12.71
CA ASN A 124 -3.55 -6.20 13.33
C ASN A 124 -4.25 -5.29 12.30
N HIS A 125 -3.70 -4.10 12.09
CA HIS A 125 -4.20 -3.07 11.17
C HIS A 125 -3.70 -3.22 9.73
N VAL A 126 -2.82 -4.18 9.46
CA VAL A 126 -2.29 -4.49 8.13
C VAL A 126 -3.07 -5.65 7.51
N GLN A 127 -3.50 -5.45 6.27
CA GLN A 127 -4.29 -6.42 5.52
C GLN A 127 -3.68 -6.62 4.14
N TRP A 128 -3.53 -7.88 3.73
CA TRP A 128 -3.08 -8.27 2.41
C TRP A 128 -4.21 -8.97 1.67
N LEU A 129 -4.61 -8.41 0.55
CA LEU A 129 -5.54 -9.00 -0.40
C LEU A 129 -4.77 -9.66 -1.54
N PHE A 130 -5.11 -10.89 -1.85
CA PHE A 130 -4.52 -11.66 -2.94
C PHE A 130 -5.59 -11.95 -3.99
N LEU A 131 -5.39 -11.49 -5.22
CA LEU A 131 -6.34 -11.64 -6.31
C LEU A 131 -5.85 -12.69 -7.30
N CYS A 132 -6.45 -13.88 -7.26
CA CYS A 132 -6.16 -14.97 -8.18
C CYS A 132 -7.29 -15.08 -9.21
N ARG A 133 -7.09 -14.44 -10.36
CA ARG A 133 -8.15 -14.27 -11.36
C ARG A 133 -7.97 -15.26 -12.51
N LYS A 134 -9.02 -16.03 -12.76
CA LYS A 134 -9.15 -16.81 -13.99
C LYS A 134 -9.52 -15.87 -15.13
N SER A 135 -8.80 -15.96 -16.23
CA SER A 135 -9.07 -15.17 -17.44
C SER A 135 -8.50 -15.86 -18.66
N THR A 136 -9.14 -15.64 -19.80
CA THR A 136 -8.73 -16.08 -21.12
C THR A 136 -8.63 -14.88 -22.07
N GLU A 137 -8.05 -15.07 -23.26
CA GLU A 137 -8.09 -14.04 -24.31
C GLU A 137 -9.51 -13.82 -24.85
N SER A 138 -10.35 -14.85 -24.77
CA SER A 138 -11.77 -14.75 -25.09
C SER A 138 -12.53 -14.07 -23.94
N PRO A 139 -13.43 -13.10 -24.26
CA PRO A 139 -14.37 -12.57 -23.27
C PRO A 139 -15.50 -13.55 -22.92
N GLU A 140 -15.72 -14.55 -23.77
CA GLU A 140 -16.70 -15.63 -23.61
C GLU A 140 -16.10 -16.82 -22.88
N ILE A 141 -16.93 -17.47 -22.06
CA ILE A 141 -16.55 -18.66 -21.28
C ILE A 141 -17.22 -19.88 -21.89
N LYS A 142 -16.40 -20.89 -22.22
CA LYS A 142 -16.85 -22.20 -22.70
C LYS A 142 -16.78 -23.21 -21.56
N SER A 143 -17.46 -24.34 -21.72
CA SER A 143 -17.46 -25.46 -20.77
C SER A 143 -16.12 -26.22 -20.72
N ASP A 144 -15.05 -25.50 -20.39
CA ASP A 144 -13.69 -26.01 -20.22
C ASP A 144 -13.41 -26.32 -18.75
N PRO A 145 -12.74 -27.44 -18.41
CA PRO A 145 -12.31 -27.76 -17.04
C PRO A 145 -11.62 -26.61 -16.30
N TYR A 146 -10.89 -25.74 -17.02
CA TYR A 146 -10.27 -24.52 -16.50
C TYR A 146 -11.24 -23.66 -15.69
N TRP A 147 -12.53 -23.60 -16.06
CA TRP A 147 -13.50 -22.77 -15.35
C TRP A 147 -14.14 -23.44 -14.15
N THR A 148 -13.83 -24.71 -13.86
CA THR A 148 -14.36 -25.40 -12.67
C THR A 148 -13.76 -24.84 -11.39
N ALA A 149 -14.49 -24.97 -10.28
CA ALA A 149 -14.02 -24.51 -8.96
C ALA A 149 -12.83 -25.34 -8.45
N THR A 150 -12.71 -26.59 -8.91
CA THR A 150 -11.67 -27.56 -8.54
C THR A 150 -10.38 -27.41 -9.34
N ASP A 151 -10.44 -26.89 -10.58
CA ASP A 151 -9.22 -26.64 -11.35
C ASP A 151 -8.44 -25.48 -10.72
N PRO A 152 -7.18 -25.69 -10.31
CA PRO A 152 -6.46 -24.70 -9.54
C PRO A 152 -5.79 -23.60 -10.36
N ARG A 153 -5.83 -23.73 -11.69
CA ARG A 153 -5.11 -22.85 -12.61
C ARG A 153 -5.81 -21.52 -12.77
N PHE A 154 -5.04 -20.45 -12.85
CA PHE A 154 -5.52 -19.09 -13.13
C PHE A 154 -4.43 -18.30 -13.88
N SER A 155 -4.73 -17.12 -14.42
CA SER A 155 -3.83 -16.44 -15.37
C SER A 155 -3.41 -15.04 -14.94
N ARG A 156 -4.03 -14.48 -13.89
CA ARG A 156 -3.70 -13.15 -13.37
C ARG A 156 -3.61 -13.18 -11.85
N TYR A 157 -2.40 -13.03 -11.34
CA TYR A 157 -2.12 -12.83 -9.92
C TYR A 157 -1.87 -11.35 -9.62
N SER A 158 -2.42 -10.83 -8.53
CA SER A 158 -2.08 -9.51 -7.99
C SER A 158 -2.23 -9.51 -6.47
N ALA A 159 -1.55 -8.61 -5.76
CA ALA A 159 -1.75 -8.41 -4.33
C ALA A 159 -1.82 -6.94 -3.94
N ILE A 160 -2.55 -6.63 -2.87
CA ILE A 160 -2.70 -5.29 -2.32
C ILE A 160 -2.46 -5.37 -0.83
N GLY A 161 -1.43 -4.68 -0.35
CA GLY A 161 -1.19 -4.46 1.08
C GLY A 161 -1.81 -3.15 1.52
N PHE A 162 -2.45 -3.11 2.68
CA PHE A 162 -3.12 -1.92 3.16
C PHE A 162 -3.09 -1.81 4.69
N ASN A 163 -2.81 -0.62 5.22
CA ASN A 163 -2.95 -0.29 6.63
C ASN A 163 -4.19 0.57 6.86
N ASP A 164 -5.15 0.08 7.64
CA ASP A 164 -6.44 0.73 7.83
C ASP A 164 -6.42 1.98 8.74
N LEU A 165 -5.36 2.16 9.53
CA LEU A 165 -5.14 3.35 10.35
C LEU A 165 -4.52 4.49 9.53
N THR A 166 -3.43 4.18 8.81
CA THR A 166 -2.59 5.20 8.15
C THR A 166 -2.99 5.47 6.72
N GLY A 167 -3.68 4.55 6.05
CA GLY A 167 -3.96 4.64 4.63
C GLY A 167 -2.76 4.27 3.74
N GLU A 168 -1.69 3.71 4.31
CA GLU A 168 -0.58 3.15 3.53
C GLU A 168 -1.07 1.99 2.66
N ILE A 169 -0.69 1.99 1.39
CA ILE A 169 -1.06 0.98 0.40
C ILE A 169 0.17 0.54 -0.39
N ALA A 170 0.24 -0.73 -0.72
CA ALA A 170 1.27 -1.31 -1.58
C ALA A 170 0.60 -2.15 -2.66
N PHE A 171 1.13 -2.08 -3.88
CA PHE A 171 0.62 -2.82 -5.03
C PHE A 171 1.65 -3.81 -5.54
N LEU A 172 1.19 -5.01 -5.83
CA LEU A 172 2.01 -6.06 -6.40
C LEU A 172 1.26 -6.72 -7.54
N ASP A 173 1.99 -7.04 -8.62
CA ASP A 173 1.43 -7.76 -9.74
C ASP A 173 2.31 -8.96 -10.13
N GLY A 174 1.66 -10.08 -10.42
CA GLY A 174 2.31 -11.22 -11.02
C GLY A 174 2.61 -10.96 -12.49
N ARG A 175 3.70 -11.55 -12.99
CA ARG A 175 4.08 -11.50 -14.40
C ARG A 175 2.93 -11.83 -15.34
N LYS A 176 2.81 -11.06 -16.43
CA LYS A 176 1.74 -11.21 -17.42
C LYS A 176 2.08 -12.11 -18.60
N ASP A 177 3.36 -12.33 -18.84
CA ASP A 177 3.88 -13.28 -19.84
C ASP A 177 3.87 -14.73 -19.33
N ARG A 178 3.64 -14.94 -18.02
CA ARG A 178 3.29 -16.23 -17.46
C ARG A 178 1.87 -16.61 -17.89
N SER A 179 1.73 -17.76 -18.55
CA SER A 179 0.44 -18.23 -19.06
C SER A 179 -0.48 -18.76 -17.95
N VAL A 180 0.08 -19.37 -16.89
CA VAL A 180 -0.69 -20.02 -15.83
C VAL A 180 0.00 -19.94 -14.45
N PHE A 181 -0.76 -19.57 -13.43
CA PHE A 181 -0.47 -19.71 -12.00
C PHE A 181 -1.34 -20.84 -11.40
N ASP A 182 -0.97 -21.36 -10.24
CA ASP A 182 -1.69 -22.44 -9.56
C ASP A 182 -1.85 -22.12 -8.06
N TRP A 183 -3.08 -21.99 -7.57
CA TRP A 183 -3.32 -21.58 -6.17
C TRP A 183 -3.15 -22.70 -5.14
N THR A 184 -2.76 -23.91 -5.57
CA THR A 184 -2.26 -24.96 -4.67
C THR A 184 -0.80 -24.75 -4.30
N GLU A 185 -0.07 -23.95 -5.08
CA GLU A 185 1.28 -23.51 -4.79
C GLU A 185 1.27 -22.34 -3.79
N ARG A 186 2.41 -22.15 -3.11
CA ARG A 186 2.65 -20.95 -2.32
C ARG A 186 3.27 -19.86 -3.20
N PHE A 187 2.80 -18.64 -3.05
CA PHE A 187 3.39 -17.48 -3.71
C PHE A 187 4.23 -16.73 -2.67
N PRO A 188 5.57 -16.86 -2.69
CA PRO A 188 6.42 -16.17 -1.71
C PRO A 188 6.23 -14.66 -1.85
N PRO A 189 6.23 -13.90 -0.75
CA PRO A 189 6.13 -12.44 -0.85
C PRO A 189 7.35 -11.88 -1.61
N PRO A 190 7.20 -10.70 -2.26
CA PRO A 190 8.34 -9.95 -2.78
C PRO A 190 9.40 -9.79 -1.70
N GLY A 191 10.67 -10.01 -2.03
CA GLY A 191 11.76 -9.99 -1.05
C GLY A 191 11.85 -11.25 -0.16
N GLY A 192 11.07 -12.29 -0.43
CA GLY A 192 11.09 -13.54 0.35
C GLY A 192 10.49 -13.40 1.75
N SER A 193 10.45 -14.50 2.51
CA SER A 193 9.82 -14.54 3.83
C SER A 193 10.55 -13.71 4.88
N SER A 194 11.85 -13.48 4.68
CA SER A 194 12.74 -12.64 5.48
C SER A 194 13.87 -12.10 4.58
N TYR A 195 14.64 -11.14 5.08
CA TYR A 195 15.83 -10.64 4.37
C TYR A 195 16.89 -11.71 4.07
N SER A 196 16.95 -12.80 4.85
CA SER A 196 17.87 -13.93 4.65
C SER A 196 17.29 -15.08 3.83
N ASP A 197 16.07 -14.95 3.30
CA ASP A 197 15.40 -15.99 2.52
C ASP A 197 15.84 -15.97 1.04
N ASP A 198 17.10 -16.30 0.77
CA ASP A 198 17.67 -16.27 -0.60
C ASP A 198 16.90 -17.11 -1.62
N THR A 199 16.25 -18.19 -1.17
CA THR A 199 15.45 -19.06 -2.04
C THR A 199 14.09 -18.43 -2.34
N GLY A 200 13.40 -17.91 -1.32
CA GLY A 200 12.13 -17.22 -1.51
C GLY A 200 12.29 -15.92 -2.30
N ARG A 201 13.41 -15.20 -2.11
CA ARG A 201 13.76 -14.00 -2.88
C ARG A 201 13.86 -14.28 -4.38
N ARG A 202 14.66 -15.27 -4.77
CA ARG A 202 14.79 -15.69 -6.18
C ARG A 202 13.46 -16.17 -6.76
N ALA A 203 12.69 -16.94 -6.00
CA ALA A 203 11.37 -17.39 -6.43
C ALA A 203 10.38 -16.22 -6.64
N ALA A 204 10.48 -15.15 -5.83
CA ALA A 204 9.66 -13.96 -6.00
C ALA A 204 10.05 -13.15 -7.25
N GLU A 205 11.35 -13.04 -7.56
CA GLU A 205 11.86 -12.37 -8.78
C GLU A 205 11.29 -13.03 -10.05
N ASP A 206 11.21 -14.36 -10.08
CA ASP A 206 10.64 -15.10 -11.21
C ASP A 206 9.11 -14.97 -11.31
N LEU A 207 8.43 -14.66 -10.21
CA LEU A 207 6.96 -14.66 -10.11
C LEU A 207 6.33 -13.29 -10.44
N TYR A 208 7.01 -12.20 -10.05
CA TYR A 208 6.43 -10.84 -10.05
C TYR A 208 6.91 -9.96 -11.19
N ASP A 209 6.06 -9.02 -11.59
CA ASP A 209 6.40 -8.03 -12.61
C ASP A 209 7.23 -6.90 -12.00
N GLY A 210 8.55 -6.97 -12.20
CA GLY A 210 9.49 -5.92 -11.80
C GLY A 210 9.46 -4.68 -12.70
N GLY A 211 8.78 -4.72 -13.84
CA GLY A 211 8.69 -3.59 -14.76
C GLY A 211 7.64 -2.55 -14.36
N PHE A 212 6.81 -2.86 -13.35
CA PHE A 212 5.65 -2.05 -12.95
C PHE A 212 4.79 -1.63 -14.16
N ALA A 213 4.72 -2.46 -15.20
CA ALA A 213 4.06 -2.13 -16.46
C ALA A 213 2.56 -1.91 -16.29
N VAL A 214 1.97 -2.61 -15.31
CA VAL A 214 0.58 -2.42 -14.91
C VAL A 214 0.49 -1.31 -13.87
N ASN A 215 -0.24 -0.25 -14.20
CA ASN A 215 -0.55 0.83 -13.28
C ASN A 215 -1.66 0.38 -12.31
N CYS A 216 -1.30 -0.45 -11.33
CA CYS A 216 -2.25 -0.99 -10.35
C CYS A 216 -2.99 0.13 -9.60
N ALA A 217 -2.37 1.30 -9.39
CA ALA A 217 -3.04 2.45 -8.79
C ALA A 217 -4.31 2.86 -9.56
N LEU A 218 -4.35 2.70 -10.89
CA LEU A 218 -5.55 2.95 -11.71
C LEU A 218 -6.61 1.85 -11.62
N CYS A 219 -6.22 0.65 -11.21
CA CYS A 219 -7.05 -0.56 -11.22
C CYS A 219 -7.89 -0.73 -9.93
N HIS A 220 -7.89 0.25 -9.02
CA HIS A 220 -8.59 0.16 -7.75
C HIS A 220 -9.61 1.31 -7.55
N ASP A 221 -10.87 0.92 -7.30
CA ASP A 221 -11.72 1.37 -6.17
C ASP A 221 -12.42 2.75 -6.12
N ASN A 222 -13.76 2.72 -5.97
CA ASN A 222 -14.64 3.89 -5.86
C ASN A 222 -16.01 3.64 -5.15
N LYS A 223 -16.09 3.14 -3.90
CA LYS A 223 -17.44 2.90 -3.29
C LYS A 223 -17.93 3.80 -2.17
N LYS A 224 -17.08 4.50 -1.40
CA LYS A 224 -17.56 5.22 -0.22
C LYS A 224 -17.24 6.70 -0.27
N PRO A 225 -18.06 7.59 0.34
CA PRO A 225 -17.96 9.04 0.25
C PRO A 225 -16.67 9.67 0.79
N ALA A 226 -15.76 8.91 1.41
CA ALA A 226 -14.48 9.52 1.84
C ALA A 226 -13.28 8.56 1.91
N VAL A 227 -13.40 7.28 1.51
CA VAL A 227 -12.27 6.35 1.46
C VAL A 227 -12.51 5.28 0.39
N VAL A 228 -11.46 5.06 -0.40
CA VAL A 228 -11.27 4.00 -1.40
C VAL A 228 -11.08 2.70 -0.56
N ASP A 229 -12.07 1.79 -0.63
CA ASP A 229 -12.02 0.38 -0.17
C ASP A 229 -11.75 -0.58 -1.36
N PRO A 230 -10.58 -1.27 -1.44
CA PRO A 230 -10.14 -2.02 -2.61
C PRO A 230 -11.27 -2.90 -3.15
N HIS A 231 -11.84 -2.47 -4.28
CA HIS A 231 -13.16 -2.91 -4.74
C HIS A 231 -13.18 -4.35 -5.20
N MET A 232 -13.60 -5.23 -4.31
CA MET A 232 -14.32 -6.43 -4.74
C MET A 232 -15.67 -6.59 -4.03
N GLN A 233 -16.03 -5.65 -3.14
CA GLN A 233 -17.41 -5.50 -2.72
C GLN A 233 -18.18 -4.85 -3.88
N GLN A 234 -18.38 -5.61 -4.95
CA GLN A 234 -19.60 -5.42 -5.70
C GLN A 234 -20.72 -5.49 -4.68
N ALA A 235 -21.38 -4.36 -4.43
CA ALA A 235 -22.65 -4.35 -3.70
C ALA A 235 -23.47 -5.47 -4.35
N ARG A 236 -24.01 -6.41 -3.59
CA ARG A 236 -25.40 -6.36 -3.09
C ARG A 236 -26.45 -5.86 -4.09
N VAL A 237 -26.17 -5.85 -5.39
CA VAL A 237 -27.13 -5.39 -6.38
C VAL A 237 -27.96 -6.60 -6.82
N GLY A 238 -29.26 -6.57 -6.49
CA GLY A 238 -30.25 -7.55 -6.93
C GLY A 238 -30.92 -8.41 -5.84
N TYR A 239 -30.39 -8.44 -4.61
CA TYR A 239 -30.98 -9.23 -3.51
C TYR A 239 -31.54 -8.35 -2.39
N PHE A 240 -32.82 -8.54 -2.10
CA PHE A 240 -33.61 -7.76 -1.14
C PHE A 240 -33.25 -8.00 0.35
N GLY A 241 -32.31 -8.91 0.66
CA GLY A 241 -32.03 -9.39 2.04
C GLY A 241 -30.93 -8.67 2.83
N GLY A 242 -30.23 -7.70 2.23
CA GLY A 242 -29.21 -6.90 2.93
C GLY A 242 -27.87 -7.61 3.20
N ARG A 243 -27.08 -7.10 4.16
CA ARG A 243 -25.66 -7.45 4.37
C ARG A 243 -25.33 -8.89 4.78
N ASN A 244 -26.33 -9.60 5.29
CA ASN A 244 -26.19 -10.96 5.80
C ASN A 244 -26.81 -11.99 4.86
N ASP A 245 -27.18 -11.58 3.64
CA ASP A 245 -27.77 -12.49 2.67
C ASP A 245 -26.71 -13.44 2.10
N GLN A 246 -26.80 -14.71 2.50
CA GLN A 246 -25.89 -15.77 2.06
C GLN A 246 -26.03 -16.10 0.56
N ARG A 247 -27.04 -15.53 -0.13
CA ARG A 247 -27.37 -15.82 -1.54
C ARG A 247 -26.68 -14.92 -2.56
N ALA A 248 -25.93 -13.89 -2.14
CA ALA A 248 -25.25 -12.99 -3.08
C ALA A 248 -23.96 -13.64 -3.63
N ALA A 249 -23.93 -14.01 -4.91
CA ALA A 249 -22.80 -14.76 -5.49
C ALA A 249 -21.48 -13.95 -5.55
N PHE A 250 -21.57 -12.62 -5.42
CA PHE A 250 -20.44 -11.68 -5.33
C PHE A 250 -20.37 -10.96 -3.97
N GLY A 251 -21.11 -11.40 -2.97
CA GLY A 251 -21.18 -10.74 -1.67
C GLY A 251 -19.88 -10.89 -0.87
N LEU A 252 -18.89 -10.03 -1.11
CA LEU A 252 -17.68 -9.99 -0.27
C LEU A 252 -17.89 -9.33 1.11
N GLY A 253 -19.14 -9.19 1.55
CA GLY A 253 -19.54 -8.90 2.93
C GLY A 253 -18.60 -7.95 3.69
N ASN A 254 -18.13 -8.40 4.86
CA ASN A 254 -17.05 -7.77 5.65
C ASN A 254 -15.66 -8.37 5.34
N PHE A 255 -15.56 -9.14 4.24
CA PHE A 255 -14.34 -9.83 3.85
C PHE A 255 -13.27 -8.86 3.37
N LEU A 256 -13.65 -7.72 2.81
CA LEU A 256 -12.69 -6.68 2.44
C LEU A 256 -12.38 -5.72 3.60
N PRO A 257 -11.21 -5.06 3.59
CA PRO A 257 -10.80 -4.08 4.59
C PRO A 257 -11.83 -2.94 4.72
N GLY A 258 -12.64 -2.98 5.78
CA GLY A 258 -13.60 -1.91 6.06
C GLY A 258 -12.91 -0.74 6.76
N ARG A 259 -12.22 0.15 6.05
CA ARG A 259 -11.78 1.42 6.67
C ARG A 259 -13.00 2.30 6.97
N ILE A 260 -13.00 2.91 8.15
CA ILE A 260 -13.87 4.06 8.48
C ILE A 260 -13.18 5.30 7.96
N ALA A 261 -13.89 6.07 7.13
CA ALA A 261 -13.30 7.12 6.33
C ALA A 261 -12.80 8.32 7.14
N ARG A 262 -11.68 8.92 6.70
CA ARG A 262 -11.10 10.15 7.25
C ARG A 262 -10.67 11.08 6.09
N PRO A 263 -11.41 12.18 5.81
CA PRO A 263 -11.10 13.14 4.73
C PRO A 263 -9.74 13.84 4.85
N ASP A 264 -9.05 13.68 5.97
CA ASP A 264 -7.75 14.23 6.36
C ASP A 264 -6.60 13.22 6.24
N ALA A 265 -6.87 11.97 5.82
CA ALA A 265 -5.86 10.93 5.69
C ALA A 265 -5.92 10.20 4.33
N PRO A 266 -5.45 10.84 3.23
CA PRO A 266 -5.32 10.24 1.90
C PRO A 266 -4.37 9.02 1.89
N PHE A 267 -4.32 8.32 0.76
CA PHE A 267 -3.50 7.11 0.66
C PHE A 267 -2.02 7.43 0.52
N ARG A 268 -1.17 6.53 0.99
CA ARG A 268 0.26 6.60 0.73
C ARG A 268 0.73 5.36 0.01
N VAL A 269 1.22 5.52 -1.22
CA VAL A 269 1.74 4.38 -1.99
C VAL A 269 3.17 4.09 -1.54
N VAL A 270 3.41 2.86 -1.08
CA VAL A 270 4.73 2.36 -0.70
C VAL A 270 5.30 1.56 -1.88
N GLY A 271 6.55 1.84 -2.22
CA GLY A 271 7.30 1.19 -3.29
C GLY A 271 7.95 2.21 -4.21
N SER A 272 9.22 2.54 -3.99
CA SER A 272 9.92 3.62 -4.69
C SER A 272 9.93 3.41 -6.21
N GLY A 273 10.19 2.18 -6.67
CA GLY A 273 10.18 1.86 -8.10
C GLY A 273 8.81 2.04 -8.76
N PHE A 274 7.74 1.67 -8.04
CA PHE A 274 6.37 1.87 -8.52
C PHE A 274 6.01 3.35 -8.54
N THR A 275 6.29 4.08 -7.46
CA THR A 275 5.98 5.50 -7.38
C THR A 275 6.78 6.29 -8.41
N ASP A 276 8.04 5.95 -8.67
CA ASP A 276 8.88 6.55 -9.73
C ASP A 276 8.25 6.35 -11.11
N ALA A 277 7.85 5.12 -11.44
CA ALA A 277 7.24 4.80 -12.73
C ALA A 277 5.87 5.49 -12.93
N HIS A 278 5.09 5.66 -11.86
CA HIS A 278 3.70 6.14 -11.93
C HIS A 278 3.48 7.54 -11.31
N GLY A 279 4.55 8.29 -11.03
CA GLY A 279 4.50 9.52 -10.24
C GLY A 279 3.54 10.58 -10.78
N GLY A 280 3.47 10.75 -12.11
CA GLY A 280 2.51 11.66 -12.74
C GLY A 280 1.05 11.26 -12.50
N THR A 281 0.75 9.96 -12.61
CA THR A 281 -0.60 9.43 -12.33
C THR A 281 -0.96 9.64 -10.86
N LEU A 282 -0.03 9.37 -9.94
CA LEU A 282 -0.27 9.53 -8.50
C LEU A 282 -0.48 11.01 -8.12
N ALA A 283 0.28 11.93 -8.71
CA ALA A 283 0.17 13.36 -8.45
C ALA A 283 -1.15 13.96 -8.98
N GLU A 284 -1.66 13.45 -10.11
CA GLU A 284 -2.92 13.92 -10.72
C GLU A 284 -4.18 13.24 -10.14
N ALA A 285 -4.00 12.14 -9.42
CA ALA A 285 -5.09 11.39 -8.82
C ALA A 285 -5.80 12.20 -7.73
N ARG A 286 -7.12 12.32 -7.86
CA ARG A 286 -7.97 13.09 -6.94
C ARG A 286 -9.16 12.26 -6.52
N ALA A 287 -9.50 12.31 -5.24
CA ALA A 287 -10.84 11.98 -4.78
C ALA A 287 -11.75 13.19 -4.98
N PHE A 288 -13.02 12.96 -5.27
CA PHE A 288 -14.00 14.04 -5.44
C PHE A 288 -15.37 13.63 -4.93
N MET A 289 -16.11 14.64 -4.46
CA MET A 289 -17.49 14.52 -4.02
C MET A 289 -18.24 15.78 -4.44
N ILE A 290 -19.29 15.59 -5.23
CA ILE A 290 -20.12 16.70 -5.71
C ILE A 290 -21.19 16.98 -4.67
N LYS A 291 -21.19 18.19 -4.11
CA LYS A 291 -22.20 18.62 -3.14
C LYS A 291 -23.62 18.45 -3.71
N ASP A 292 -24.52 17.89 -2.91
CA ASP A 292 -25.95 17.68 -3.22
C ASP A 292 -26.23 16.80 -4.45
N HIS A 293 -25.24 16.04 -4.93
CA HIS A 293 -25.39 15.12 -6.05
C HIS A 293 -25.83 13.72 -5.59
N SER A 294 -26.78 13.10 -6.30
CA SER A 294 -27.37 11.80 -5.91
C SER A 294 -26.33 10.69 -5.71
N CYS A 295 -25.28 10.64 -6.54
CA CYS A 295 -24.19 9.65 -6.36
C CYS A 295 -23.30 9.93 -5.13
N SER A 296 -23.13 11.20 -4.76
CA SER A 296 -22.24 11.61 -3.67
C SER A 296 -22.76 11.23 -2.29
N GLY A 297 -24.08 10.99 -2.16
CA GLY A 297 -24.69 10.55 -0.91
C GLY A 297 -24.29 9.13 -0.50
N CYS A 298 -23.86 8.30 -1.46
CA CYS A 298 -23.44 6.91 -1.20
C CYS A 298 -21.99 6.63 -1.61
N HIS A 299 -21.40 7.44 -2.50
CA HIS A 299 -20.10 7.18 -3.10
C HIS A 299 -19.21 8.43 -3.10
N SER A 300 -17.89 8.25 -2.92
CA SER A 300 -16.91 9.19 -3.47
C SER A 300 -16.20 8.45 -4.58
N LEU A 301 -15.83 9.24 -5.57
CA LEU A 301 -15.21 8.75 -6.78
C LEU A 301 -13.81 9.31 -6.86
N THR A 302 -13.00 8.64 -7.66
CA THR A 302 -11.66 9.09 -7.99
C THR A 302 -11.60 9.54 -9.44
N THR A 303 -10.64 10.40 -9.75
CA THR A 303 -10.29 10.73 -11.12
C THR A 303 -9.48 9.64 -11.81
N LEU A 304 -9.35 8.44 -11.23
CA LEU A 304 -8.65 7.32 -11.85
C LEU A 304 -9.54 6.54 -12.81
N GLU A 305 -8.96 5.65 -13.60
CA GLU A 305 -9.68 4.85 -14.61
C GLU A 305 -10.83 4.06 -13.98
N SER A 306 -10.59 3.43 -12.82
CA SER A 306 -11.61 2.76 -12.04
C SER A 306 -12.82 3.66 -11.75
N GLY A 307 -12.59 4.94 -11.39
CA GLY A 307 -13.63 5.89 -10.99
C GLY A 307 -14.40 6.44 -12.16
N ARG A 308 -13.69 6.78 -13.23
CA ARG A 308 -14.26 7.18 -14.51
C ARG A 308 -15.17 6.08 -15.09
N ARG A 309 -14.69 4.83 -15.06
CA ARG A 309 -15.42 3.67 -15.58
C ARG A 309 -16.61 3.31 -14.71
N LEU A 310 -16.42 3.27 -13.39
CA LEU A 310 -17.51 2.94 -12.47
C LEU A 310 -18.64 3.96 -12.59
N ALA A 311 -18.33 5.25 -12.57
CA ALA A 311 -19.36 6.29 -12.69
C ALA A 311 -20.18 6.15 -13.97
N ALA A 312 -19.52 5.86 -15.10
CA ALA A 312 -20.20 5.69 -16.38
C ALA A 312 -21.04 4.40 -16.45
N ASP A 313 -20.51 3.26 -16.00
CA ASP A 313 -21.26 1.99 -15.97
C ASP A 313 -22.43 2.04 -14.98
N ALA A 314 -22.21 2.61 -13.80
CA ALA A 314 -23.21 2.79 -12.74
C ALA A 314 -24.26 3.88 -13.04
N VAL A 315 -24.08 4.68 -14.10
CA VAL A 315 -25.13 5.59 -14.60
C VAL A 315 -25.67 5.10 -15.95
N GLY A 316 -25.01 4.13 -16.58
CA GLY A 316 -25.38 3.62 -17.89
C GLY A 316 -25.23 4.68 -18.97
N ARG A 317 -24.30 5.62 -18.78
CA ARG A 317 -24.08 6.77 -19.67
C ARG A 317 -22.63 6.81 -20.14
N LYS A 318 -22.45 7.24 -21.39
CA LYS A 318 -21.12 7.40 -21.98
C LYS A 318 -20.41 8.62 -21.36
N PRO A 319 -19.14 8.49 -20.94
CA PRO A 319 -18.34 9.61 -20.45
C PRO A 319 -18.28 10.73 -21.48
N PHE A 320 -18.43 11.96 -20.98
CA PHE A 320 -18.45 13.18 -21.78
C PHE A 320 -17.65 14.30 -21.10
N VAL A 321 -16.87 15.02 -21.90
CA VAL A 321 -16.22 16.27 -21.53
C VAL A 321 -16.46 17.25 -22.67
N GLN A 322 -16.82 18.50 -22.35
CA GLN A 322 -16.98 19.55 -23.35
C GLN A 322 -15.61 20.05 -23.80
N ASN A 323 -15.39 20.15 -25.11
CA ASN A 323 -14.13 20.60 -25.73
C ASN A 323 -12.87 19.91 -25.17
N PRO A 324 -12.80 18.57 -25.19
CA PRO A 324 -11.67 17.83 -24.65
C PRO A 324 -10.40 18.09 -25.47
N THR A 325 -9.25 18.06 -24.78
CA THR A 325 -7.94 18.08 -25.45
C THR A 325 -7.76 16.83 -26.32
N VAL A 326 -6.87 16.85 -27.31
CA VAL A 326 -6.58 15.69 -28.17
C VAL A 326 -6.18 14.44 -27.37
N PRO A 327 -5.31 14.52 -26.33
CA PRO A 327 -5.02 13.38 -25.47
C PRO A 327 -6.26 12.86 -24.73
N LEU A 328 -7.06 13.76 -24.15
CA LEU A 328 -8.27 13.39 -23.42
C LEU A 328 -9.33 12.74 -24.32
N ASN A 329 -9.45 13.19 -25.56
CA ASN A 329 -10.31 12.57 -26.58
C ASN A 329 -9.96 11.10 -26.82
N SER A 330 -8.67 10.79 -26.89
CA SER A 330 -8.21 9.42 -27.12
C SER A 330 -8.57 8.50 -25.94
N VAL A 331 -8.39 8.99 -24.70
CA VAL A 331 -8.76 8.24 -23.49
C VAL A 331 -10.29 8.09 -23.36
N LEU A 332 -11.05 9.14 -23.67
CA LEU A 332 -12.52 9.08 -23.71
C LEU A 332 -13.03 8.07 -24.73
N PHE A 333 -12.42 8.04 -25.92
CA PHE A 333 -12.75 7.06 -26.96
C PHE A 333 -12.50 5.63 -26.47
N ALA A 334 -11.30 5.35 -25.95
CA ALA A 334 -10.96 4.03 -25.41
C ALA A 334 -11.92 3.60 -24.29
N GLN A 335 -12.28 4.52 -23.39
CA GLN A 335 -13.21 4.24 -22.31
C GLN A 335 -14.64 4.00 -22.82
N ASN A 336 -15.07 4.71 -23.87
CA ASN A 336 -16.36 4.46 -24.52
C ASN A 336 -16.40 3.09 -25.22
N VAL A 337 -15.31 2.67 -25.85
CA VAL A 337 -15.19 1.32 -26.44
C VAL A 337 -15.29 0.26 -25.33
N ALA A 338 -14.56 0.43 -24.23
CA ALA A 338 -14.60 -0.48 -23.09
C ALA A 338 -16.01 -0.60 -22.49
N LEU A 339 -16.72 0.52 -22.30
CA LEU A 339 -18.11 0.52 -21.80
C LEU A 339 -19.08 -0.12 -22.80
N GLY A 340 -18.87 0.06 -24.10
CA GLY A 340 -19.62 -0.64 -25.13
C GLY A 340 -19.46 -2.16 -25.03
N LEU A 341 -18.23 -2.63 -24.84
CA LEU A 341 -17.95 -4.05 -24.63
C LEU A 341 -18.60 -4.58 -23.34
N ILE A 342 -18.48 -3.86 -22.22
CA ILE A 342 -19.15 -4.22 -20.95
C ILE A 342 -20.67 -4.34 -21.16
N ASN A 343 -21.28 -3.38 -21.85
CA ASN A 343 -22.71 -3.39 -22.12
C ASN A 343 -23.13 -4.55 -23.03
N ASN A 344 -22.31 -4.93 -24.02
CA ASN A 344 -22.58 -6.05 -24.92
C ASN A 344 -22.56 -7.42 -24.23
N HIS A 345 -21.81 -7.53 -23.13
CA HIS A 345 -21.68 -8.74 -22.30
C HIS A 345 -22.60 -8.70 -21.06
N LYS A 346 -23.53 -7.73 -20.99
CA LYS A 346 -24.51 -7.60 -19.90
C LYS A 346 -25.79 -8.35 -20.24
N THR A 347 -26.37 -9.06 -19.28
CA THR A 347 -27.68 -9.73 -19.48
C THR A 347 -28.81 -8.70 -19.57
N GLU A 348 -29.88 -9.05 -20.30
CA GLU A 348 -31.07 -8.21 -20.36
C GLU A 348 -31.73 -8.09 -18.98
N TRP A 349 -31.74 -9.19 -18.21
CA TRP A 349 -32.23 -9.22 -16.83
C TRP A 349 -31.56 -8.15 -15.94
N ALA A 350 -30.25 -7.96 -16.10
CA ALA A 350 -29.48 -7.00 -15.30
C ALA A 350 -29.63 -5.54 -15.74
N SER A 351 -30.13 -5.30 -16.95
CA SER A 351 -30.28 -3.97 -17.53
C SER A 351 -31.32 -3.10 -16.81
N ALA A 352 -31.38 -1.81 -17.16
CA ALA A 352 -32.34 -0.87 -16.59
C ALA A 352 -33.81 -1.26 -16.82
N SER A 353 -34.08 -1.95 -17.92
CA SER A 353 -35.42 -2.45 -18.31
C SER A 353 -35.66 -3.90 -17.88
N GLY A 354 -34.63 -4.61 -17.43
CA GLY A 354 -34.71 -6.01 -17.02
C GLY A 354 -35.46 -6.21 -15.71
N ALA A 355 -35.67 -7.48 -15.33
CA ALA A 355 -36.32 -7.81 -14.06
C ALA A 355 -35.40 -7.56 -12.85
N GLY A 356 -34.09 -7.72 -13.00
CA GLY A 356 -33.11 -7.48 -11.94
C GLY A 356 -32.83 -5.99 -11.69
N ARG A 357 -32.94 -5.14 -12.71
CA ARG A 357 -32.74 -3.67 -12.64
C ARG A 357 -31.47 -3.24 -11.90
N ILE A 358 -30.41 -4.03 -11.99
CA ILE A 358 -29.17 -3.83 -11.24
C ILE A 358 -28.23 -2.81 -11.90
N SER A 359 -28.42 -2.52 -13.19
CA SER A 359 -27.78 -1.42 -13.90
C SER A 359 -28.84 -0.41 -14.35
N PRO A 360 -28.53 0.90 -14.37
CA PRO A 360 -27.30 1.51 -13.91
C PRO A 360 -27.17 1.55 -12.37
N TRP A 361 -28.28 1.45 -11.65
CA TRP A 361 -28.37 1.72 -10.21
C TRP A 361 -27.75 0.64 -9.33
N MET A 362 -26.43 0.71 -9.13
CA MET A 362 -25.73 -0.08 -8.11
C MET A 362 -26.26 0.33 -6.72
N THR A 363 -26.91 -0.60 -6.01
CA THR A 363 -27.69 -0.37 -4.78
C THR A 363 -26.92 0.33 -3.65
N PRO A 364 -27.61 1.05 -2.73
CA PRO A 364 -27.00 1.77 -1.62
C PRO A 364 -26.30 0.82 -0.64
N ASP A 365 -25.54 1.39 0.30
CA ASP A 365 -24.64 0.73 1.26
C ASP A 365 -25.20 -0.49 2.02
N HIS A 366 -26.53 -0.65 2.06
CA HIS A 366 -27.22 -1.71 2.79
C HIS A 366 -28.01 -2.69 1.90
N GLY A 367 -27.90 -2.58 0.57
CA GLY A 367 -28.77 -3.29 -0.37
C GLY A 367 -30.16 -2.64 -0.46
N GLY A 368 -30.99 -3.10 -1.41
CA GLY A 368 -32.35 -2.61 -1.61
C GLY A 368 -32.64 -2.18 -3.06
N ASN A 369 -33.91 -2.13 -3.45
CA ASN A 369 -34.30 -1.74 -4.79
C ASN A 369 -34.20 -0.21 -4.98
N LEU A 370 -33.23 0.25 -5.79
CA LEU A 370 -33.11 1.67 -6.13
C LEU A 370 -34.22 2.16 -7.07
N SER A 371 -34.92 1.26 -7.77
CA SER A 371 -35.94 1.65 -8.75
C SER A 371 -37.14 2.37 -8.14
N GLU A 372 -37.33 2.32 -6.82
CA GLU A 372 -38.48 2.89 -6.13
C GLU A 372 -38.19 4.24 -5.46
N ASN A 373 -36.93 4.55 -5.11
CA ASN A 373 -36.60 5.71 -4.27
C ASN A 373 -35.40 6.57 -4.72
N SER A 374 -34.64 6.20 -5.76
CA SER A 374 -33.57 7.08 -6.28
C SER A 374 -34.04 7.95 -7.45
N ARG A 375 -33.80 9.26 -7.35
CA ARG A 375 -33.96 10.20 -8.46
C ARG A 375 -33.06 9.78 -9.63
N LYS A 376 -33.65 9.64 -10.83
CA LYS A 376 -32.86 9.46 -12.06
C LYS A 376 -31.97 10.68 -12.28
N LEU A 377 -30.69 10.44 -12.60
CA LEU A 377 -29.76 11.51 -12.97
C LEU A 377 -30.21 12.12 -14.29
N ASP A 378 -30.44 13.43 -14.28
CA ASP A 378 -30.68 14.20 -15.49
C ASP A 378 -29.36 14.49 -16.23
N ASP A 379 -29.44 15.18 -17.35
CA ASP A 379 -28.27 15.46 -18.20
C ASP A 379 -27.29 16.43 -17.54
N ASP A 380 -27.77 17.34 -16.69
CA ASP A 380 -26.91 18.27 -15.96
C ASP A 380 -26.15 17.54 -14.84
N ASP A 381 -26.85 16.72 -14.06
CA ASP A 381 -26.24 15.86 -13.05
C ASP A 381 -25.15 14.96 -13.67
N TRP A 382 -25.45 14.31 -14.81
CA TRP A 382 -24.46 13.50 -15.52
C TRP A 382 -23.28 14.33 -16.04
N SER A 383 -23.54 15.50 -16.62
CA SER A 383 -22.50 16.39 -17.13
C SER A 383 -21.54 16.81 -16.01
N ARG A 384 -22.09 17.19 -14.84
CA ARG A 384 -21.32 17.52 -13.64
C ARG A 384 -20.50 16.32 -13.15
N LEU A 385 -21.12 15.15 -13.00
CA LEU A 385 -20.45 13.92 -12.57
C LEU A 385 -19.30 13.54 -13.49
N SER A 386 -19.55 13.55 -14.80
CA SER A 386 -18.57 13.20 -15.81
C SER A 386 -17.41 14.20 -15.79
N ARG A 387 -17.66 15.52 -15.80
CA ARG A 387 -16.57 16.51 -15.72
C ARG A 387 -15.69 16.31 -14.48
N CYS A 388 -16.30 16.03 -13.33
CA CYS A 388 -15.54 15.76 -12.11
C CYS A 388 -14.72 14.45 -12.20
N ALA A 389 -15.30 13.37 -12.72
CA ALA A 389 -14.59 12.09 -12.90
C ALA A 389 -13.37 12.20 -13.82
N TRP A 390 -13.45 13.09 -14.80
CA TRP A 390 -12.36 13.33 -15.75
C TRP A 390 -11.38 14.43 -15.31
N GLY A 391 -11.51 14.97 -14.09
CA GLY A 391 -10.57 15.95 -13.55
C GLY A 391 -10.70 17.36 -14.16
N VAL A 392 -11.75 17.62 -14.93
CA VAL A 392 -11.98 18.87 -15.67
C VAL A 392 -13.13 19.72 -15.11
N GLY A 393 -13.81 19.24 -14.07
CA GLY A 393 -14.79 20.03 -13.32
C GLY A 393 -14.15 21.13 -12.46
N GLY A 394 -14.98 22.03 -11.93
CA GLY A 394 -14.54 23.17 -11.11
C GLY A 394 -14.54 22.88 -9.61
N SER A 395 -14.78 23.92 -8.81
CA SER A 395 -14.81 23.84 -7.34
C SER A 395 -15.95 22.97 -6.81
N GLU A 396 -17.00 22.73 -7.61
CA GLU A 396 -18.13 21.86 -7.28
C GLU A 396 -17.73 20.41 -7.02
N CYS A 397 -16.59 19.98 -7.56
CA CYS A 397 -16.08 18.62 -7.39
C CYS A 397 -15.44 18.40 -6.01
N GLY A 398 -15.05 19.47 -5.32
CA GLY A 398 -14.39 19.36 -4.01
C GLY A 398 -13.13 18.50 -4.06
N TYR A 399 -12.33 18.59 -5.13
CA TYR A 399 -11.17 17.72 -5.33
C TYR A 399 -10.22 17.74 -4.13
N ARG A 400 -9.79 16.55 -3.74
CA ARG A 400 -8.71 16.35 -2.78
C ARG A 400 -7.67 15.40 -3.38
N PRO A 401 -6.37 15.59 -3.09
CA PRO A 401 -5.36 14.61 -3.47
C PRO A 401 -5.77 13.21 -3.00
N LEU A 402 -5.70 12.23 -3.89
CA LEU A 402 -5.97 10.84 -3.53
C LEU A 402 -4.77 10.23 -2.80
N PHE A 403 -3.56 10.63 -3.20
CA PHE A 403 -2.31 10.18 -2.61
C PHE A 403 -1.55 11.31 -1.92
N THR A 404 -0.85 10.99 -0.85
CA THR A 404 0.00 11.89 -0.07
C THR A 404 1.38 11.32 0.15
N ALA A 405 2.35 12.20 0.36
CA ALA A 405 3.67 11.83 0.85
C ALA A 405 3.61 11.39 2.31
N CYS A 406 4.65 10.68 2.73
CA CYS A 406 4.85 10.21 4.08
C CYS A 406 4.96 11.37 5.09
N PRO A 407 4.52 11.15 6.34
CA PRO A 407 4.78 12.09 7.41
C PRO A 407 6.23 12.00 7.89
N ALA A 408 6.76 13.11 8.41
CA ALA A 408 7.97 13.05 9.21
C ALA A 408 7.70 12.32 10.54
N PRO A 409 8.73 11.76 11.21
CA PRO A 409 8.58 11.23 12.56
C PRO A 409 7.97 12.27 13.52
N GLY A 410 6.92 11.88 14.24
CA GLY A 410 6.20 12.75 15.19
C GLY A 410 5.29 13.81 14.57
N SER A 411 4.97 13.73 13.27
CA SER A 411 4.02 14.63 12.61
C SER A 411 3.02 13.88 11.72
N GLY A 412 2.02 14.58 11.17
CA GLY A 412 1.11 14.03 10.15
C GLY A 412 0.37 12.74 10.56
N GLY A 413 -0.01 12.63 11.84
CA GLY A 413 -0.68 11.46 12.41
C GLY A 413 0.26 10.45 13.07
N ASP A 414 1.58 10.58 12.89
CA ASP A 414 2.57 9.93 13.75
C ASP A 414 2.70 10.72 15.06
N THR A 415 2.48 10.05 16.19
CA THR A 415 2.54 10.65 17.52
C THR A 415 3.74 10.16 18.33
N PHE A 416 4.56 9.26 17.77
CA PHE A 416 5.71 8.71 18.45
C PHE A 416 6.89 9.68 18.38
N VAL A 417 7.42 10.05 19.54
CA VAL A 417 8.57 10.96 19.67
C VAL A 417 9.67 10.33 20.53
N PRO A 418 10.94 10.59 20.20
CA PRO A 418 12.08 10.22 21.05
C PRO A 418 11.98 10.77 22.48
N ASN A 419 12.42 9.99 23.45
CA ASN A 419 12.46 10.37 24.87
C ASN A 419 13.64 9.71 25.60
N ASP A 420 13.72 9.88 26.93
CA ASP A 420 14.74 9.28 27.80
C ASP A 420 16.19 9.55 27.36
N PHE A 421 16.46 10.77 26.87
CA PHE A 421 17.80 11.18 26.46
C PHE A 421 18.76 11.22 27.65
N SER A 422 19.94 10.63 27.49
CA SER A 422 21.01 10.63 28.49
C SER A 422 22.39 10.63 27.84
N ALA A 423 23.37 11.17 28.58
CA ALA A 423 24.79 11.17 28.22
C ALA A 423 25.61 10.67 29.41
N GLN A 424 26.29 9.54 29.25
CA GLN A 424 27.05 8.87 30.30
C GLN A 424 28.50 8.66 29.88
N VAL A 425 29.44 8.96 30.78
CA VAL A 425 30.85 8.68 30.57
C VAL A 425 31.12 7.27 31.05
N LEU A 426 31.58 6.41 30.14
CA LEU A 426 31.96 5.03 30.41
C LEU A 426 33.48 4.95 30.49
N SER A 427 33.98 4.44 31.61
CA SER A 427 35.37 4.02 31.77
C SER A 427 35.52 2.63 31.17
N ASP A 428 36.51 2.41 30.31
CA ASP A 428 36.85 1.07 29.82
C ASP A 428 37.88 0.46 30.79
N PRO A 429 37.51 -0.54 31.61
CA PRO A 429 38.41 -1.10 32.63
C PRO A 429 39.55 -1.94 32.04
N THR A 430 39.53 -2.19 30.72
CA THR A 430 40.54 -3.02 30.01
C THR A 430 41.47 -2.22 29.10
N ALA A 431 41.28 -0.90 29.05
CA ALA A 431 42.06 0.01 28.25
C ALA A 431 43.34 0.45 28.98
N ASP A 432 44.50 0.28 28.37
CA ASP A 432 45.71 1.03 28.73
C ASP A 432 45.35 2.52 28.84
N GLU A 433 46.00 3.26 29.76
CA GLU A 433 45.73 4.67 30.14
C GLU A 433 45.65 5.68 28.96
N THR A 434 45.93 5.24 27.73
CA THR A 434 45.92 6.00 26.48
C THR A 434 44.68 5.80 25.61
N GLN A 435 43.73 4.92 25.96
CA GLN A 435 42.48 4.74 25.22
C GLN A 435 41.38 5.71 25.71
N ALA A 436 40.84 6.51 24.78
CA ALA A 436 39.89 7.58 25.05
C ALA A 436 38.68 7.11 25.88
N LYS A 437 38.32 7.89 26.92
CA LYS A 437 37.05 7.73 27.65
C LYS A 437 35.91 7.64 26.64
N LYS A 438 34.90 6.80 26.87
CA LYS A 438 33.73 6.70 25.99
C LYS A 438 32.63 7.59 26.52
N LEU A 439 32.06 8.44 25.67
CA LEU A 439 30.81 9.14 25.98
C LEU A 439 29.68 8.44 25.23
N ARG A 440 28.83 7.74 25.98
CA ARG A 440 27.62 7.11 25.46
C ARG A 440 26.47 8.09 25.50
N VAL A 441 25.88 8.36 24.35
CA VAL A 441 24.60 9.06 24.24
C VAL A 441 23.52 8.02 23.99
N SER A 442 22.40 8.10 24.69
CA SER A 442 21.31 7.13 24.58
C SER A 442 19.95 7.79 24.66
N TRP A 443 18.97 7.20 23.99
CA TRP A 443 17.57 7.62 23.99
C TRP A 443 16.68 6.42 23.74
N LYS A 444 15.37 6.61 23.85
CA LYS A 444 14.37 5.60 23.49
C LYS A 444 13.42 6.13 22.44
N TYR A 445 12.95 5.23 21.58
CA TYR A 445 11.95 5.53 20.56
C TYR A 445 11.13 4.28 20.22
N LEU A 446 9.84 4.44 20.00
CA LEU A 446 8.94 3.40 19.52
C LEU A 446 8.52 3.74 18.10
N ASN A 447 8.95 2.94 17.11
CA ASN A 447 8.39 3.04 15.77
C ASN A 447 7.12 2.19 15.68
N ALA A 448 5.95 2.78 15.98
CA ALA A 448 4.66 2.09 15.91
C ALA A 448 3.62 2.86 15.09
N TYR A 449 4.07 3.72 14.17
CA TYR A 449 3.15 4.41 13.26
C TYR A 449 2.30 3.39 12.48
N GLY A 450 0.98 3.51 12.58
CA GLY A 450 0.04 2.54 12.00
C GLY A 450 -0.12 1.22 12.76
N ASP A 451 0.35 1.15 14.01
CA ASP A 451 0.29 -0.04 14.87
C ASP A 451 0.89 -1.29 14.21
N VAL A 452 2.10 -1.11 13.68
CA VAL A 452 2.94 -2.17 13.09
C VAL A 452 4.14 -2.40 14.03
N PRO A 453 4.14 -3.45 14.86
CA PRO A 453 5.20 -3.71 15.86
C PRO A 453 6.59 -3.99 15.27
N GLU A 454 6.63 -4.45 14.03
CA GLU A 454 7.82 -4.76 13.24
C GLU A 454 8.22 -3.62 12.29
N ARG A 455 7.66 -2.42 12.44
CA ARG A 455 7.95 -1.31 11.54
C ARG A 455 9.41 -0.87 11.63
N ASP A 456 10.06 -0.73 10.48
CA ASP A 456 11.50 -0.47 10.35
C ASP A 456 11.87 0.69 9.42
N ASP A 457 10.98 1.65 9.23
CA ASP A 457 11.20 2.78 8.32
C ASP A 457 11.85 4.02 8.98
N VAL A 458 12.22 3.97 10.27
CA VAL A 458 12.80 5.13 10.99
C VAL A 458 14.24 4.86 11.44
N ARG A 459 15.12 5.85 11.23
CA ARG A 459 16.49 5.91 11.77
C ARG A 459 16.75 7.26 12.44
N PHE A 460 17.95 7.43 12.97
CA PHE A 460 18.39 8.67 13.58
C PHE A 460 19.74 9.12 13.04
N ASN A 461 19.82 10.39 12.69
CA ASN A 461 21.09 11.06 12.48
C ASN A 461 21.55 11.70 13.79
N VAL A 462 22.82 11.50 14.14
CA VAL A 462 23.44 12.10 15.33
C VAL A 462 24.61 12.98 14.88
N ALA A 463 24.38 14.30 14.87
CA ALA A 463 25.43 15.27 14.67
C ALA A 463 26.02 15.69 16.00
N PHE A 464 27.34 15.82 16.08
CA PHE A 464 27.98 16.40 17.24
C PHE A 464 29.16 17.31 16.90
N ARG A 465 29.40 18.27 17.80
CA ARG A 465 30.55 19.16 17.79
C ARG A 465 31.27 19.07 19.13
N GLN A 466 32.61 19.10 19.08
CA GLN A 466 33.46 19.19 20.25
C GLN A 466 34.00 20.61 20.39
N THR A 467 33.83 21.20 21.57
CA THR A 467 34.38 22.52 21.93
C THR A 467 35.14 22.44 23.25
N ASN A 468 35.86 23.50 23.62
CA ASN A 468 36.42 23.61 24.96
C ASN A 468 35.30 23.90 25.96
N MET A 469 35.38 23.30 27.15
CA MET A 469 34.45 23.61 28.23
C MET A 469 34.57 25.10 28.61
N PRO A 470 33.46 25.86 28.66
CA PRO A 470 33.52 27.27 29.03
C PRO A 470 33.90 27.44 30.50
N PRO A 471 34.65 28.51 30.85
CA PRO A 471 34.90 28.85 32.24
C PRO A 471 33.58 29.05 33.00
N GLY A 472 33.36 28.26 34.06
CA GLY A 472 32.15 28.36 34.89
C GLY A 472 30.98 27.45 34.47
N GLY A 473 31.12 26.60 33.45
CA GLY A 473 30.17 25.52 33.16
C GLY A 473 28.78 25.95 32.67
N GLY A 474 28.63 27.19 32.18
CA GLY A 474 27.34 27.70 31.71
C GLY A 474 26.74 26.87 30.57
N SER A 475 25.41 26.72 30.54
CA SER A 475 24.72 25.92 29.52
C SER A 475 24.96 26.48 28.11
N PRO A 476 25.10 25.63 27.07
CA PRO A 476 25.32 26.08 25.70
C PRO A 476 24.09 26.80 25.14
N LYS A 477 24.30 27.81 24.31
CA LYS A 477 23.25 28.48 23.54
C LYS A 477 22.82 27.59 22.35
N PRO A 478 21.56 27.69 21.87
CA PRO A 478 21.07 26.90 20.74
C PRO A 478 21.95 26.99 19.47
N GLN A 479 22.57 28.14 19.21
CA GLN A 479 23.42 28.37 18.03
C GLN A 479 24.80 27.69 18.13
N GLU A 480 25.20 27.23 19.32
CA GLU A 480 26.48 26.52 19.50
C GLU A 480 26.40 25.06 19.06
N TYR A 481 25.20 24.47 19.10
CA TYR A 481 24.94 23.11 18.62
C TYR A 481 25.16 23.01 17.11
N PRO A 482 25.36 21.79 16.57
CA PRO A 482 25.25 21.57 15.12
C PRO A 482 23.95 22.17 14.58
N THR A 483 23.97 22.72 13.37
CA THR A 483 22.76 23.30 12.77
C THR A 483 21.78 22.19 12.37
N PRO A 484 20.49 22.52 12.14
CA PRO A 484 19.54 21.56 11.57
C PRO A 484 20.03 20.93 10.26
N ASP A 485 20.65 21.71 9.37
CA ASP A 485 21.15 21.21 8.08
C ASP A 485 22.38 20.30 8.24
N GLU A 486 23.28 20.63 9.17
CA GLU A 486 24.40 19.75 9.54
C GLU A 486 23.90 18.40 10.09
N ALA A 487 22.81 18.39 10.86
CA ALA A 487 22.24 17.16 11.42
C ALA A 487 21.37 16.36 10.44
N LYS A 488 20.76 17.01 9.45
CA LYS A 488 20.09 16.33 8.32
C LYS A 488 21.09 15.76 7.31
N GLY A 489 22.32 16.27 7.30
CA GLY A 489 23.37 15.82 6.41
C GLY A 489 23.25 16.36 4.99
N THR A 490 22.75 17.60 4.82
CA THR A 490 22.54 18.24 3.51
C THR A 490 23.81 18.26 2.65
N ASP A 491 24.99 18.43 3.29
CA ASP A 491 26.31 18.40 2.65
C ASP A 491 27.21 17.31 3.24
N PHE A 492 26.62 16.15 3.55
CA PHE A 492 27.35 15.08 4.19
C PHE A 492 28.42 14.47 3.27
N VAL A 493 29.65 14.40 3.77
CA VAL A 493 30.77 13.72 3.13
C VAL A 493 31.23 12.57 4.03
N ALA A 494 31.00 11.35 3.55
CA ALA A 494 31.35 10.13 4.24
C ALA A 494 32.87 9.99 4.37
N ALA A 495 33.35 9.73 5.59
CA ALA A 495 34.74 9.36 5.84
C ALA A 495 34.88 7.83 5.88
N ALA A 496 33.92 7.14 6.49
CA ALA A 496 33.83 5.68 6.49
C ALA A 496 32.40 5.22 6.83
N GLY A 497 31.76 4.49 5.90
CA GLY A 497 30.39 4.00 6.09
C GLY A 497 29.41 5.13 6.43
N GLY A 498 28.60 4.94 7.47
CA GLY A 498 27.66 5.95 7.99
C GLY A 498 28.31 7.05 8.83
N VAL A 499 29.65 7.19 8.86
CA VAL A 499 30.35 8.21 9.65
C VAL A 499 31.06 9.20 8.72
N GLY A 500 30.92 10.49 9.00
CA GLY A 500 31.58 11.54 8.24
C GLY A 500 31.38 12.92 8.83
N HIS A 501 31.39 13.92 7.97
CA HIS A 501 31.19 15.31 8.34
C HIS A 501 30.08 15.94 7.52
N SER A 502 29.35 16.86 8.13
CA SER A 502 28.40 17.74 7.46
C SER A 502 28.67 19.14 7.99
N GLY A 503 29.16 20.03 7.11
CA GLY A 503 29.71 21.31 7.54
C GLY A 503 30.86 21.13 8.54
N SER A 504 30.69 21.68 9.73
CA SER A 504 31.67 21.60 10.83
C SER A 504 31.38 20.51 11.87
N ALA A 505 30.25 19.81 11.73
CA ALA A 505 29.84 18.76 12.65
C ALA A 505 30.30 17.38 12.16
N THR A 506 30.65 16.51 13.10
CA THR A 506 30.76 15.07 12.82
C THR A 506 29.35 14.48 12.82
N LEU A 507 29.03 13.66 11.82
CA LEU A 507 27.71 13.05 11.64
C LEU A 507 27.83 11.52 11.65
N LEU A 508 27.02 10.88 12.49
CA LEU A 508 26.72 9.45 12.44
C LEU A 508 25.32 9.29 11.84
N LYS A 509 25.24 8.68 10.66
CA LYS A 509 24.01 8.50 9.91
C LYS A 509 23.30 7.19 10.19
N ASP A 510 21.99 7.21 10.01
CA ASP A 510 21.13 6.04 9.94
C ASP A 510 21.23 5.12 11.18
N VAL A 511 21.27 5.70 12.40
CA VAL A 511 21.36 4.93 13.64
C VAL A 511 20.07 4.12 13.86
N SER A 512 20.23 2.80 13.90
CA SER A 512 19.21 1.81 14.27
C SER A 512 19.23 1.51 15.77
N PHE A 513 18.23 0.79 16.28
CA PHE A 513 18.14 0.46 17.70
C PHE A 513 19.13 -0.65 18.09
N ALA A 514 19.50 -0.67 19.38
CA ALA A 514 20.45 -1.63 19.92
C ALA A 514 19.97 -3.08 19.72
N GLY A 515 20.86 -3.95 19.24
CA GLY A 515 20.56 -5.35 18.97
C GLY A 515 19.87 -5.62 17.63
N HIS A 516 19.53 -4.58 16.85
CA HIS A 516 19.03 -4.75 15.49
C HIS A 516 20.17 -5.00 14.52
N LYS A 517 20.33 -6.25 14.09
CA LYS A 517 21.31 -6.59 13.05
C LYS A 517 20.84 -6.06 11.71
N LYS A 518 21.78 -5.52 10.93
CA LYS A 518 21.54 -5.10 9.55
C LYS A 518 20.90 -6.23 8.75
N TRP A 519 19.83 -5.91 8.03
CA TRP A 519 19.07 -6.85 7.18
C TRP A 519 18.52 -8.06 7.95
N THR A 520 17.93 -7.81 9.12
CA THR A 520 17.12 -8.78 9.85
C THR A 520 15.76 -8.19 10.16
N ASP A 521 14.73 -9.03 10.28
CA ASP A 521 13.41 -8.55 10.68
C ASP A 521 13.49 -8.05 12.13
N PRO A 522 13.00 -6.84 12.45
CA PRO A 522 12.97 -6.38 13.82
C PRO A 522 12.02 -7.26 14.64
N VAL A 523 12.49 -7.73 15.81
CA VAL A 523 11.64 -8.47 16.75
C VAL A 523 10.44 -7.60 17.13
N PRO A 524 9.17 -8.05 17.00
CA PRO A 524 7.98 -7.24 17.28
C PRO A 524 8.04 -6.55 18.65
N SER A 525 7.67 -5.27 18.76
CA SER A 525 7.65 -4.55 20.04
C SER A 525 6.54 -3.49 20.11
N HIS A 526 5.88 -3.42 21.27
CA HIS A 526 5.00 -2.31 21.65
C HIS A 526 5.64 -1.37 22.68
N MET A 527 6.91 -1.60 23.01
CA MET A 527 7.69 -0.78 23.94
C MET A 527 8.81 -0.03 23.20
N ALA A 528 9.12 1.17 23.69
CA ALA A 528 10.20 1.98 23.14
C ALA A 528 11.53 1.22 23.22
N ARG A 529 12.24 1.17 22.08
CA ARG A 529 13.53 0.51 21.93
C ARG A 529 14.65 1.46 22.31
N SER A 530 15.75 0.90 22.82
CA SER A 530 16.93 1.66 23.17
C SER A 530 17.79 1.95 21.95
N TYR A 531 18.21 3.20 21.81
CA TYR A 531 19.17 3.66 20.83
C TYR A 531 20.37 4.24 21.56
N SER A 532 21.56 4.05 21.00
CA SER A 532 22.77 4.61 21.58
C SER A 532 23.88 4.76 20.56
N VAL A 533 24.71 5.78 20.75
CA VAL A 533 26.00 5.92 20.06
C VAL A 533 27.10 6.24 21.06
N ASP A 534 28.29 5.73 20.79
CA ASP A 534 29.51 5.98 21.55
C ASP A 534 30.43 6.91 20.78
N VAL A 535 30.86 8.00 21.42
CA VAL A 535 31.86 8.93 20.85
C VAL A 535 33.07 9.07 21.79
N PRO A 536 34.28 9.32 21.27
CA PRO A 536 35.45 9.48 22.12
C PRO A 536 35.35 10.77 22.92
N ALA A 537 35.60 10.66 24.22
CA ALA A 537 35.53 11.72 25.21
C ALA A 537 36.93 12.14 25.64
N ALA A 538 37.17 13.45 25.65
CA ALA A 538 38.42 14.05 26.11
C ALA A 538 38.17 15.03 27.26
N CYS A 539 39.09 15.05 28.23
CA CYS A 539 39.02 15.93 29.39
C CYS A 539 39.01 17.41 29.00
N GLY A 540 38.24 18.21 29.73
CA GLY A 540 38.11 19.66 29.50
C GLY A 540 37.36 20.02 28.22
N LYS A 541 36.69 19.05 27.59
CA LYS A 541 35.88 19.25 26.40
C LYS A 541 34.39 19.22 26.71
N ARG A 542 33.66 19.95 25.89
CA ARG A 542 32.20 19.97 25.81
C ARG A 542 31.78 19.31 24.51
N TYR A 543 30.80 18.43 24.59
CA TYR A 543 30.18 17.76 23.46
C TYR A 543 28.76 18.27 23.30
N LEU A 544 28.43 18.74 22.10
CA LEU A 544 27.12 19.29 21.74
C LEU A 544 26.50 18.37 20.69
N PHE A 545 25.38 17.73 21.01
CA PHE A 545 24.69 16.78 20.14
C PHE A 545 23.38 17.38 19.64
N ARG A 546 23.08 17.13 18.37
CA ARG A 546 21.77 17.28 17.76
C ARG A 546 21.37 15.92 17.18
N ILE A 547 20.27 15.37 17.69
CA ILE A 547 19.73 14.08 17.28
C ILE A 547 18.48 14.34 16.46
N VAL A 548 18.38 13.76 15.27
CA VAL A 548 17.28 14.00 14.34
C VAL A 548 16.68 12.66 13.90
N PRO A 549 15.41 12.35 14.23
CA PRO A 549 14.74 11.20 13.66
C PRO A 549 14.47 11.44 12.17
N GLU A 550 14.61 10.39 11.36
CA GLU A 550 14.35 10.43 9.93
C GLU A 550 13.54 9.19 9.50
N ARG A 551 12.56 9.40 8.61
CA ARG A 551 11.73 8.34 8.04
C ARG A 551 12.09 8.11 6.59
N PHE A 552 12.31 6.86 6.21
CA PHE A 552 12.46 6.39 4.84
C PHE A 552 11.07 6.13 4.26
N CYS A 553 10.68 6.90 3.26
CA CYS A 553 9.26 6.98 2.89
C CYS A 553 8.80 6.04 1.79
N PHE A 554 9.73 5.66 0.91
CA PHE A 554 9.48 4.75 -0.21
C PHE A 554 8.34 5.19 -1.13
N ASP A 555 8.05 6.49 -1.22
CA ASP A 555 6.93 7.09 -1.97
C ASP A 555 7.38 8.28 -2.85
N ASN A 556 8.61 8.21 -3.36
CA ASN A 556 9.39 9.25 -4.06
C ASN A 556 9.67 10.54 -3.29
N SER A 557 9.13 10.71 -2.08
CA SER A 557 9.45 11.88 -1.27
C SER A 557 10.81 11.79 -0.56
N GLY A 558 11.49 10.64 -0.69
CA GLY A 558 12.81 10.39 -0.15
C GLY A 558 12.79 10.15 1.36
N ILE A 559 13.60 10.91 2.09
CA ILE A 559 13.70 10.87 3.55
C ILE A 559 13.00 12.11 4.14
N ARG A 560 12.17 11.91 5.16
CA ARG A 560 11.56 13.00 5.93
C ARG A 560 12.15 13.08 7.33
N PHE A 561 12.63 14.25 7.69
CA PHE A 561 13.23 14.52 8.99
C PHE A 561 12.19 15.08 9.95
N GLY A 562 12.22 14.65 11.22
CA GLY A 562 11.41 15.24 12.28
C GLY A 562 11.75 16.72 12.47
N GLU A 563 10.73 17.50 12.83
CA GLU A 563 10.87 18.95 13.00
C GLU A 563 11.31 19.35 14.42
N ALA A 564 11.08 18.48 15.40
CA ALA A 564 11.47 18.72 16.79
C ALA A 564 12.99 18.69 16.98
N GLU A 565 13.51 19.59 17.81
CA GLU A 565 14.93 19.67 18.14
C GLU A 565 15.24 18.81 19.38
N TYR A 566 16.10 17.80 19.22
CA TYR A 566 16.63 17.01 20.34
C TYR A 566 18.10 17.36 20.58
N LEU A 567 18.31 18.31 21.49
CA LEU A 567 19.63 18.84 21.84
C LEU A 567 20.09 18.26 23.18
N LEU A 568 21.33 17.77 23.21
CA LEU A 568 21.95 17.24 24.42
C LEU A 568 23.39 17.74 24.49
N TYR A 569 23.87 18.10 25.68
CA TYR A 569 25.29 18.39 25.87
C TYR A 569 25.89 17.63 27.05
N ARG A 570 27.20 17.42 26.98
CA ARG A 570 27.97 16.85 28.09
C ARG A 570 29.33 17.53 28.20
N ASP A 571 29.63 17.99 29.40
CA ASP A 571 30.97 18.42 29.78
C ASP A 571 31.73 17.25 30.38
N ILE A 572 32.99 17.08 29.95
CA ILE A 572 33.88 16.02 30.44
C ILE A 572 34.89 16.66 31.39
N ASP A 573 34.45 16.84 32.63
CA ASP A 573 35.36 17.20 33.72
C ASP A 573 36.09 15.95 34.20
N CYS A 574 37.40 16.06 34.33
CA CYS A 574 38.26 14.97 34.80
C CYS A 574 38.84 15.25 36.18
N GLY A 575 38.43 16.34 36.83
CA GLY A 575 39.18 16.93 37.92
C GLY A 575 40.47 17.56 37.38
N ARG A 576 40.90 18.64 38.00
CA ARG A 576 42.30 19.06 37.90
C ARG A 576 43.13 18.33 38.93
#